data_AF-A0AAU7NSR6-F1
#
_entry.id   AF-A0AAU7NSR6-F1
#
_cell.length_a   1.000
_cell.length_b   1.000
_cell.length_c   1.000
_cell.angle_alpha   90.00
_cell.angle_beta   90.00
_cell.angle_gamma   90.00
#
_symmetry.space_group_name_H-M   'P 1'
#
loop_
_entity.id
_entity.type
_entity.pdbx_description
1 polymer ?
#
loop_
_entity_poly.entity_id
_entity_poly.type
_entity_poly.pdbx_seq_one_letter_code
_entity_poly.pdbx_strand_id
1 'polypeptide(L)'
;MTTLAIDGKVYSEQDIVQEKQEYIRLEAVDACFALHALVNDKSALVRSAVARKKVGHEYLVFDKNWRVRATVAQYCDDEHLLDQLKNDSNEFVRFIVAKRGYALEQFVDDVDEEIASLARYQLQNRWVAA
;
A
#
# COMPACT_ATOMS: atom_id res chain seq x y z
N MET A 1 16.76 23.66 8.37
CA MET A 1 15.44 23.09 8.04
C MET A 1 15.52 22.53 6.64
N THR A 2 15.13 21.28 6.43
CA THR A 2 15.15 20.67 5.10
C THR A 2 14.01 21.25 4.27
N THR A 3 14.30 21.63 3.03
CA THR A 3 13.31 22.19 2.09
C THR A 3 13.42 21.48 0.74
N LEU A 4 12.35 21.57 -0.04
CA LEU A 4 12.29 21.02 -1.40
C LEU A 4 11.83 22.11 -2.37
N ALA A 5 12.53 22.25 -3.50
CA ALA A 5 12.13 23.16 -4.58
C ALA A 5 11.32 22.39 -5.63
N ILE A 6 10.08 22.83 -5.89
CA ILE A 6 9.18 22.27 -6.89
C ILE A 6 8.58 23.41 -7.69
N ASP A 7 8.65 23.37 -9.02
CA ASP A 7 8.16 24.41 -9.93
C ASP A 7 8.62 25.84 -9.54
N GLY A 8 9.86 25.97 -9.08
CA GLY A 8 10.45 27.25 -8.68
C GLY A 8 9.98 27.79 -7.33
N LYS A 9 9.11 27.08 -6.60
CA LYS A 9 8.72 27.39 -5.21
C LYS A 9 9.44 26.47 -4.23
N VAL A 10 9.87 27.02 -3.10
CA VAL A 10 10.52 26.28 -2.02
C VAL A 10 9.47 25.93 -0.95
N TYR A 11 9.42 24.66 -0.56
CA TYR A 11 8.49 24.12 0.43
C TYR A 11 9.24 23.62 1.65
N SER A 12 8.75 23.99 2.83
CA SER A 12 9.00 23.22 4.06
C SER A 12 8.03 22.03 4.17
N GLU A 13 8.24 21.15 5.16
CA GLU A 13 7.29 20.07 5.45
C GLU A 13 5.90 20.61 5.85
N GLN A 14 5.84 21.76 6.51
CA GLN A 14 4.56 22.38 6.88
C GLN A 14 3.84 22.92 5.65
N ASP A 15 4.58 23.53 4.73
CA ASP A 15 4.02 24.10 3.50
C ASP A 15 3.49 22.99 2.57
N ILE A 16 4.25 21.90 2.41
CA ILE A 16 3.88 20.84 1.46
C ILE A 16 2.60 20.10 1.87
N VAL A 17 2.39 19.87 3.17
CA VAL A 17 1.18 19.22 3.68
C VAL A 17 -0.07 20.09 3.45
N GLN A 18 0.09 21.42 3.47
CA GLN A 18 -0.99 22.37 3.22
C GLN A 18 -1.19 22.69 1.73
N GLU A 19 -0.25 22.30 0.87
CA GLU A 19 -0.32 22.56 -0.57
C GLU A 19 -1.61 21.99 -1.16
N LYS A 20 -2.31 22.79 -1.97
CA LYS A 20 -3.61 22.43 -2.52
C LYS A 20 -3.46 21.49 -3.70
N GLN A 21 -2.45 21.72 -4.53
CA GLN A 21 -2.22 20.98 -5.75
C GLN A 21 -1.70 19.57 -5.42
N GLU A 22 -2.49 18.55 -5.73
CA GLU A 22 -2.16 17.15 -5.44
C GLU A 22 -0.86 16.72 -6.13
N TYR A 23 -0.62 17.17 -7.37
CA TYR A 23 0.58 16.80 -8.11
C TYR A 23 1.87 17.31 -7.42
N ILE A 24 1.88 18.52 -6.84
CA ILE A 24 3.03 19.04 -6.08
C ILE A 24 3.33 18.15 -4.87
N ARG A 25 2.28 17.68 -4.17
CA ARG A 25 2.46 16.77 -3.03
C ARG A 25 2.94 15.39 -3.48
N LEU A 26 2.52 14.91 -4.65
CA LEU A 26 3.06 13.70 -5.26
C LEU A 26 4.54 13.84 -5.64
N GLU A 27 4.94 14.97 -6.21
CA GLU A 27 6.34 15.26 -6.52
C GLU A 27 7.22 15.28 -5.26
N ALA A 28 6.69 15.80 -4.15
CA ALA A 28 7.35 15.70 -2.85
C ALA A 28 7.53 14.25 -2.38
N VAL A 29 6.50 13.40 -2.55
CA VAL A 29 6.63 11.96 -2.27
C VAL A 29 7.68 11.31 -3.17
N ASP A 30 7.69 11.64 -4.46
CA ASP A 30 8.64 11.08 -5.40
C ASP A 30 10.09 11.46 -5.07
N ALA A 31 10.30 12.70 -4.59
CA ALA A 31 11.56 13.20 -4.05
C ALA A 31 11.89 12.69 -2.64
N CYS A 32 11.08 11.80 -2.06
CA CYS A 32 11.22 11.28 -0.70
C CYS A 32 11.22 12.37 0.39
N PHE A 33 10.53 13.48 0.16
CA PHE A 33 10.43 14.61 1.08
C PHE A 33 9.12 14.54 1.90
N ALA A 34 9.22 14.85 3.19
CA ALA A 34 8.08 14.92 4.12
C ALA A 34 7.20 13.65 4.21
N LEU A 35 7.72 12.47 3.86
CA LEU A 35 6.94 11.22 3.77
C LEU A 35 6.15 10.89 5.05
N HIS A 36 6.77 11.09 6.22
CA HIS A 36 6.13 10.86 7.53
C HIS A 36 4.95 11.79 7.77
N ALA A 37 4.97 13.01 7.23
CA ALA A 37 3.84 13.94 7.33
C ALA A 37 2.77 13.60 6.28
N LEU A 38 3.19 13.29 5.05
CA LEU A 38 2.32 12.94 3.92
C LEU A 38 1.62 11.57 4.08
N VAL A 39 2.03 10.74 5.04
CA VAL A 39 1.28 9.52 5.41
C VAL A 39 -0.17 9.83 5.81
N ASN A 40 -0.45 11.04 6.30
CA ASN A 40 -1.78 11.51 6.69
C ASN A 40 -2.42 12.43 5.64
N ASP A 41 -1.90 12.44 4.40
CA ASP A 41 -2.43 13.33 3.35
C ASP A 41 -3.92 13.10 3.12
N LYS A 42 -4.65 14.18 2.85
CA LYS A 42 -6.09 14.12 2.53
C LYS A 42 -6.39 13.23 1.31
N SER A 43 -5.48 13.16 0.35
CA SER A 43 -5.60 12.34 -0.85
C SER A 43 -5.17 10.90 -0.61
N ALA A 44 -6.04 9.96 -0.97
CA ALA A 44 -5.67 8.55 -1.00
C ALA A 44 -4.56 8.26 -2.02
N LEU A 45 -4.46 9.02 -3.11
CA LEU A 45 -3.41 8.83 -4.11
C LEU A 45 -2.03 9.17 -3.54
N VAL A 46 -1.93 10.27 -2.79
CA VAL A 46 -0.70 10.66 -2.09
C VAL A 46 -0.33 9.62 -1.03
N ARG A 47 -1.29 9.18 -0.21
CA ARG A 47 -1.03 8.13 0.80
C ARG A 47 -0.60 6.80 0.17
N SER A 48 -1.22 6.40 -0.95
CA SER A 48 -0.74 5.26 -1.74
C SER A 48 0.69 5.48 -2.24
N ALA A 49 1.04 6.67 -2.74
CA ALA A 49 2.40 6.96 -3.17
C ALA A 49 3.41 6.85 -2.00
N VAL A 50 3.05 7.33 -0.80
CA VAL A 50 3.84 7.15 0.43
C VAL A 50 4.00 5.66 0.76
N ALA A 51 2.92 4.88 0.70
CA ALA A 51 2.99 3.43 0.90
C ALA A 51 3.94 2.75 -0.11
N ARG A 52 4.00 3.18 -1.38
CA ARG A 52 4.97 2.63 -2.34
C ARG A 52 6.42 2.90 -1.96
N LYS A 53 6.69 3.97 -1.22
CA LYS A 53 8.02 4.28 -0.65
C LYS A 53 8.33 3.46 0.63
N LYS A 54 7.46 2.52 1.00
CA LYS A 54 7.55 1.68 2.21
C LYS A 54 7.58 2.46 3.51
N VAL A 55 6.87 3.60 3.57
CA VAL A 55 6.75 4.43 4.77
C VAL A 55 5.34 4.37 5.33
N GLY A 56 5.24 4.22 6.66
CA GLY A 56 3.99 4.33 7.41
C GLY A 56 2.99 3.19 7.18
N HIS A 57 3.46 2.02 6.73
CA HIS A 57 2.61 0.84 6.49
C HIS A 57 1.82 0.42 7.73
N GLU A 58 2.41 0.56 8.92
CA GLU A 58 1.79 0.29 10.21
C GLU A 58 0.55 1.16 10.50
N TYR A 59 0.44 2.32 9.84
CA TYR A 59 -0.74 3.18 9.90
C TYR A 59 -1.66 2.96 8.69
N LEU A 60 -1.07 2.87 7.50
CA LEU A 60 -1.81 2.78 6.24
C LEU A 60 -2.48 1.41 6.01
N VAL A 61 -2.10 0.38 6.76
CA VAL A 61 -2.79 -0.93 6.77
C VAL A 61 -4.26 -0.79 7.21
N PHE A 62 -4.59 0.23 8.00
CA PHE A 62 -5.95 0.53 8.46
C PHE A 62 -6.62 1.67 7.65
N ASP A 63 -6.05 2.06 6.51
CA ASP A 63 -6.57 3.19 5.74
C ASP A 63 -8.02 2.95 5.30
N LYS A 64 -8.87 3.98 5.40
CA LYS A 64 -10.27 3.92 4.96
C LYS A 64 -10.43 3.56 3.47
N ASN A 65 -9.45 3.89 2.63
CA ASN A 65 -9.46 3.60 1.21
C ASN A 65 -8.76 2.28 0.92
N TRP A 66 -9.49 1.32 0.39
CA TRP A 66 -8.97 -0.01 0.05
C TRP A 66 -7.79 0.03 -0.93
N ARG A 67 -7.67 1.06 -1.80
CA ARG A 67 -6.52 1.20 -2.72
C ARG A 67 -5.22 1.48 -1.98
N VAL A 68 -5.29 2.19 -0.85
CA VAL A 68 -4.12 2.43 0.00
C VAL A 68 -3.72 1.14 0.70
N ARG A 69 -4.68 0.42 1.29
CA ARG A 69 -4.43 -0.90 1.91
C ARG A 69 -3.91 -1.94 0.92
N ALA A 70 -4.44 -1.97 -0.29
CA ALA A 70 -3.93 -2.77 -1.41
C ALA A 70 -2.47 -2.42 -1.74
N THR A 71 -2.11 -1.13 -1.71
CA THR A 71 -0.73 -0.68 -1.91
C THR A 71 0.15 -1.17 -0.75
N VAL A 72 -0.32 -1.13 0.50
CA VAL A 72 0.41 -1.72 1.64
C VAL A 72 0.62 -3.22 1.42
N ALA A 73 -0.45 -3.98 1.11
CA ALA A 73 -0.37 -5.41 0.80
C ALA A 73 0.64 -5.72 -0.30
N GLN A 74 0.76 -4.86 -1.31
CA GLN A 74 1.68 -5.05 -2.43
C GLN A 74 3.15 -4.84 -2.06
N TYR A 75 3.46 -3.87 -1.19
CA TYR A 75 4.83 -3.39 -0.98
C TYR A 75 5.39 -3.64 0.44
N CYS A 76 4.59 -4.06 1.41
CA CYS A 76 5.07 -4.29 2.77
C CYS A 76 5.98 -5.52 2.85
N ASP A 77 7.04 -5.43 3.65
CA ASP A 77 7.94 -6.57 3.92
C ASP A 77 7.56 -7.28 5.23
N ASP A 78 6.71 -6.66 6.06
CA ASP A 78 6.26 -7.23 7.32
C ASP A 78 5.05 -8.15 7.12
N GLU A 79 5.25 -9.44 7.42
CA GLU A 79 4.22 -10.46 7.35
C GLU A 79 3.07 -10.23 8.35
N HIS A 80 3.31 -9.54 9.47
CA HIS A 80 2.22 -9.22 10.42
C HIS A 80 1.19 -8.28 9.80
N LEU A 81 1.62 -7.40 8.89
CA LEU A 81 0.70 -6.53 8.16
C LEU A 81 -0.06 -7.31 7.08
N LEU A 82 0.57 -8.29 6.44
CA LEU A 82 -0.12 -9.21 5.53
C LEU A 82 -1.16 -10.06 6.27
N ASP A 83 -0.86 -10.49 7.50
CA ASP A 83 -1.79 -11.25 8.34
C ASP A 83 -3.06 -10.44 8.67
N GLN A 84 -2.93 -9.13 8.86
CA GLN A 84 -4.08 -8.24 9.02
C GLN A 84 -4.90 -8.11 7.72
N LEU A 85 -4.22 -7.97 6.57
CA LEU A 85 -4.86 -7.73 5.28
C LEU A 85 -5.48 -8.97 4.64
N LYS A 86 -5.13 -10.19 5.09
CA LYS A 86 -5.71 -11.43 4.52
C LYS A 86 -7.22 -11.52 4.71
N ASN A 87 -7.76 -10.88 5.74
CA ASN A 87 -9.19 -10.84 6.06
C ASN A 87 -9.85 -9.52 5.62
N ASP A 88 -9.21 -8.75 4.73
CA ASP A 88 -9.75 -7.46 4.31
C ASP A 88 -11.14 -7.62 3.68
N SER A 89 -12.05 -6.72 4.06
CA SER A 89 -13.40 -6.62 3.48
C SER A 89 -13.42 -6.50 1.95
N ASN A 90 -12.37 -5.92 1.36
CA ASN A 90 -12.28 -5.72 -0.08
C ASN A 90 -11.46 -6.83 -0.73
N GLU A 91 -12.08 -7.48 -1.71
CA GLU A 91 -11.56 -8.58 -2.50
C GLU A 91 -10.23 -8.26 -3.20
N PHE A 92 -10.03 -7.03 -3.71
CA PHE A 92 -8.76 -6.67 -4.35
C PHE A 92 -7.58 -6.67 -3.37
N VAL A 93 -7.80 -6.31 -2.11
CA VAL A 93 -6.76 -6.36 -1.08
C VAL A 93 -6.39 -7.83 -0.79
N ARG A 94 -7.40 -8.68 -0.56
CA ARG A 94 -7.21 -10.13 -0.35
C ARG A 94 -6.51 -10.79 -1.54
N PHE A 95 -6.91 -10.44 -2.76
CA PHE A 95 -6.28 -10.92 -3.99
C PHE A 95 -4.79 -10.59 -4.04
N ILE A 96 -4.38 -9.39 -3.64
CA ILE A 96 -2.95 -9.02 -3.61
C ILE A 96 -2.19 -9.86 -2.58
N VAL A 97 -2.76 -10.12 -1.40
CA VAL A 97 -2.15 -10.99 -0.39
C VAL A 97 -1.97 -12.41 -0.94
N ALA A 98 -3.03 -13.00 -1.53
CA ALA A 98 -2.97 -14.32 -2.15
C ALA A 98 -1.97 -14.36 -3.33
N LYS A 99 -1.94 -13.32 -4.16
CA LYS A 99 -1.00 -13.21 -5.29
C LYS A 99 0.45 -13.18 -4.85
N ARG A 100 0.74 -12.69 -3.64
CA ARG A 100 2.08 -12.75 -3.04
C ARG A 100 2.46 -14.14 -2.51
N GLY A 101 1.55 -15.11 -2.55
CA GLY A 101 1.80 -16.46 -2.03
C GLY A 101 1.72 -16.56 -0.51
N TYR A 102 1.14 -15.55 0.15
CA TYR A 102 1.01 -15.49 1.61
C TYR A 102 -0.32 -16.07 2.06
N ALA A 103 -0.30 -16.91 3.11
CA ALA A 103 -1.48 -17.55 3.72
C ALA A 103 -2.44 -18.19 2.69
N LEU A 104 -1.92 -18.82 1.64
CA LEU A 104 -2.71 -19.38 0.53
C LEU A 104 -3.79 -20.36 1.01
N GLU A 105 -3.52 -21.10 2.07
CA GLU A 105 -4.45 -22.05 2.69
C GLU A 105 -5.73 -21.37 3.19
N GLN A 106 -5.67 -20.09 3.59
CA GLN A 106 -6.85 -19.31 4.03
C GLN A 106 -7.77 -18.96 2.86
N PHE A 107 -7.23 -18.92 1.64
CA PHE A 107 -7.91 -18.43 0.46
C PHE A 107 -8.53 -19.52 -0.40
N VAL A 108 -8.29 -20.81 -0.14
CA VAL A 108 -8.77 -21.93 -1.00
C VAL A 108 -10.29 -21.98 -1.16
N ASP A 109 -11.02 -21.42 -0.20
CA ASP A 109 -12.48 -21.28 -0.14
C ASP A 109 -12.91 -19.81 0.00
N ASP A 110 -12.11 -18.85 -0.50
CA ASP A 110 -12.51 -17.44 -0.54
C ASP A 110 -13.84 -17.28 -1.30
N VAL A 111 -14.67 -16.34 -0.86
CA VAL A 111 -15.97 -16.05 -1.50
C VAL A 111 -15.78 -15.57 -2.93
N ASP A 112 -14.64 -14.93 -3.23
CA ASP A 112 -14.23 -14.59 -4.58
C ASP A 112 -13.51 -15.78 -5.24
N GLU A 113 -14.14 -16.32 -6.29
CA GLU A 113 -13.64 -17.51 -6.99
C GLU A 113 -12.28 -17.29 -7.68
N GLU A 114 -11.94 -16.06 -8.08
CA GLU A 114 -10.63 -15.78 -8.68
C GLU A 114 -9.52 -15.94 -7.63
N ILE A 115 -9.76 -15.45 -6.41
CA ILE A 115 -8.85 -15.61 -5.27
C ILE A 115 -8.72 -17.09 -4.90
N ALA A 116 -9.84 -17.80 -4.82
CA ALA A 116 -9.86 -19.21 -4.46
C ALA A 116 -9.12 -20.09 -5.48
N SER A 117 -9.39 -19.87 -6.77
CA SER A 117 -8.69 -20.55 -7.85
C SER A 117 -7.19 -20.23 -7.88
N LEU A 118 -6.80 -18.97 -7.68
CA LEU A 118 -5.39 -18.57 -7.59
C LEU A 118 -4.67 -19.29 -6.44
N ALA A 119 -5.32 -19.39 -5.28
CA ALA A 119 -4.76 -20.03 -4.10
C ALA A 119 -4.51 -21.53 -4.34
N ARG A 120 -5.52 -22.25 -4.84
CA ARG A 120 -5.41 -23.67 -5.18
C ARG A 120 -4.31 -23.92 -6.22
N TYR A 121 -4.25 -23.09 -7.25
CA TYR A 121 -3.22 -23.18 -8.30
C TYR A 121 -1.81 -22.97 -7.75
N GLN A 122 -1.59 -21.93 -6.94
CA GLN A 122 -0.26 -21.67 -6.36
C GLN A 122 0.17 -22.76 -5.38
N LEU A 123 -0.76 -23.27 -4.55
CA LEU A 123 -0.48 -24.39 -3.66
C LEU A 123 -0.03 -25.60 -4.47
N GLN A 124 -0.80 -26.02 -5.48
CA GLN A 124 -0.45 -27.16 -6.33
C GLN A 124 0.96 -27.03 -6.94
N ASN A 125 1.33 -25.85 -7.44
CA ASN A 125 2.64 -25.62 -8.04
C ASN A 125 3.79 -25.55 -7.03
N ARG A 126 3.52 -25.17 -5.78
CA ARG A 126 4.53 -25.16 -4.70
C ARG A 126 5.01 -26.57 -4.37
N TRP A 127 4.13 -27.58 -4.46
CA TRP A 127 4.47 -28.99 -4.21
C TRP A 127 5.23 -29.65 -5.36
N VAL A 128 5.12 -29.13 -6.58
CA VAL A 128 5.81 -29.69 -7.77
C VAL A 128 7.25 -29.15 -7.90
N ALA A 129 7.56 -28.01 -7.26
CA ALA A 129 8.85 -27.34 -7.34
C ALA A 129 9.81 -27.64 -6.16
N ALA A 130 9.36 -28.42 -5.17
CA ALA A 130 10.15 -28.86 -4.00
C ALA A 130 10.65 -30.31 -4.20
#